data_AF-A0AA39FMT8-F1
#
_entry.id   AF-A0AA39FMT8-F1
#
_cell.length_a   1.000
_cell.length_b   1.000
_cell.length_c   1.000
_cell.angle_alpha   90.00
_cell.angle_beta   90.00
_cell.angle_gamma   90.00
#
_symmetry.space_group_name_H-M   'P 1'
#
loop_
_entity.id
_entity.type
_entity.pdbx_description
1 polymer ?
#
loop_
_entity_poly.entity_id
_entity_poly.type
_entity_poly.pdbx_seq_one_letter_code
_entity_poly.pdbx_strand_id
1 'polypeptide(L)'
;MTNNLTWRLINNIFQKNILLRRHIQLLGNNHFKHTNEGPETAVSALMKTLDVTNENAMKIVKQWAIFSLLSSTAIIHNDDLLREAGANKSTLRQNMFALGETTSNLRKKIEAIQSIDIDINSAIPLFQLTTDELKKFAFITECDRKELTQHKNRISYLSHRFNYDIYQLCEIFYRHKFMLNIPIVKLIKVTEFLTGEGGLLSKHIVNDLFIYRYSVSRIEERIKHAQKVGISTIKPWIVRCSLEDIDKVGAQISIRNKILGPEKTLVEFISEQLNCSTESVDALIKLDPSIESINIETLLKLLQFYRICGYTIEDIYRSPRALHCDPESVKTKYDMFMQHTSEKPMLFLLVSSNKIFYSKLEAWKKKNNKK
;
A
#
# COMPACT_ATOMS: atom_id res chain seq x y z
N MET A 1 0.73 10.02 -10.19
CA MET A 1 0.81 8.83 -9.29
C MET A 1 1.29 9.16 -7.87
N THR A 2 0.88 10.29 -7.28
CA THR A 2 1.27 10.72 -5.93
C THR A 2 0.42 10.15 -4.79
N ASN A 3 -0.62 9.37 -5.10
CA ASN A 3 -1.55 8.84 -4.09
C ASN A 3 -1.08 7.55 -3.38
N ASN A 4 -0.21 6.73 -3.97
CA ASN A 4 0.15 5.44 -3.35
C ASN A 4 1.14 5.55 -2.17
N LEU A 5 2.02 6.57 -2.19
CA LEU A 5 2.97 6.84 -1.10
C LEU A 5 2.29 7.52 0.09
N THR A 6 1.38 8.46 -0.17
CA THR A 6 0.52 9.06 0.85
C THR A 6 -0.43 8.04 1.47
N TRP A 7 -1.02 7.12 0.69
CA TRP A 7 -1.82 6.04 1.29
C TRP A 7 -1.01 5.11 2.19
N ARG A 8 0.22 4.74 1.86
CA ARG A 8 1.07 3.90 2.75
C ARG A 8 1.48 4.63 4.03
N LEU A 9 1.81 5.92 3.95
CA LEU A 9 2.14 6.76 5.11
C LEU A 9 0.91 7.05 5.98
N ILE A 10 -0.22 7.38 5.38
CA ILE A 10 -1.51 7.57 6.06
C ILE A 10 -1.94 6.25 6.72
N ASN A 11 -1.79 5.11 6.05
CA ASN A 11 -2.11 3.82 6.65
C ASN A 11 -1.17 3.52 7.84
N ASN A 12 0.15 3.75 7.74
CA ASN A 12 1.07 3.58 8.87
C ASN A 12 0.77 4.51 10.06
N ILE A 13 0.37 5.76 9.81
CA ILE A 13 0.02 6.75 10.84
C ILE A 13 -1.36 6.44 11.46
N PHE A 14 -2.31 5.97 10.65
CA PHE A 14 -3.63 5.52 11.12
C PHE A 14 -3.52 4.22 11.94
N GLN A 15 -2.62 3.31 11.56
CA GLN A 15 -2.35 2.04 12.27
C GLN A 15 -1.70 2.27 13.65
N LYS A 16 -0.73 3.20 13.78
CA LYS A 16 -0.18 3.60 15.09
C LYS A 16 -1.25 4.23 15.99
N ASN A 17 -2.16 5.02 15.42
CA ASN A 17 -3.23 5.66 16.17
C ASN A 17 -4.38 4.71 16.55
N ILE A 18 -4.69 3.68 15.74
CA ILE A 18 -5.66 2.63 16.09
C ILE A 18 -5.15 1.76 17.25
N LEU A 19 -3.86 1.37 17.23
CA LEU A 19 -3.23 0.63 18.32
C LEU A 19 -3.28 1.43 19.64
N LEU A 20 -2.94 2.73 19.61
CA LEU A 20 -3.03 3.60 20.79
C LEU A 20 -4.48 3.78 21.28
N ARG A 21 -5.42 4.06 20.39
CA ARG A 21 -6.82 4.36 20.76
C ARG A 21 -7.59 3.14 21.26
N ARG A 22 -7.31 1.94 20.74
CA ARG A 22 -7.93 0.70 21.25
C ARG A 22 -7.31 0.20 22.55
N HIS A 23 -6.04 0.43 22.79
CA HIS A 23 -5.43 0.08 24.08
C HIS A 23 -6.02 0.90 25.22
N ILE A 24 -6.31 2.19 24.99
CA ILE A 24 -7.05 3.04 25.93
C ILE A 24 -8.48 2.53 26.15
N GLN A 25 -9.11 1.92 25.13
CA GLN A 25 -10.47 1.37 25.23
C GLN A 25 -10.50 -0.01 25.94
N LEU A 26 -9.44 -0.82 25.84
CA LEU A 26 -9.26 -2.10 26.56
C LEU A 26 -8.96 -1.92 28.05
N LEU A 27 -8.44 -0.76 28.46
CA LEU A 27 -8.25 -0.39 29.87
C LEU A 27 -9.57 0.00 30.56
N GLY A 28 -10.67 0.16 29.81
CA GLY A 28 -12.00 0.39 30.33
C GLY A 28 -12.70 -0.92 30.70
N ASN A 29 -12.19 -1.65 31.70
CA ASN A 29 -12.97 -2.57 32.55
C ASN A 29 -12.11 -3.09 33.72
N ASN A 30 -12.71 -3.11 34.91
CA ASN A 30 -12.16 -3.31 36.26
C ASN A 30 -11.49 -4.68 36.55
N HIS A 31 -10.63 -5.20 35.67
CA HIS A 31 -10.05 -6.55 35.81
C HIS A 31 -8.58 -6.63 36.19
N PHE A 32 -7.85 -5.52 36.27
CA PHE A 32 -6.48 -5.51 36.74
C PHE A 32 -6.45 -5.11 38.22
N LYS A 33 -6.04 -6.03 39.10
CA LYS A 33 -5.54 -5.63 40.42
C LYS A 33 -4.24 -4.86 40.17
N HIS A 34 -4.23 -3.56 40.46
CA HIS A 34 -3.00 -2.76 40.35
C HIS A 34 -1.87 -3.45 41.12
N THR A 35 -0.85 -3.86 40.40
CA THR A 35 0.41 -4.29 41.00
C THR A 35 1.20 -3.04 41.38
N ASN A 36 1.82 -3.00 42.57
CA ASN A 36 2.78 -1.96 42.93
C ASN A 36 4.11 -2.07 42.15
N GLU A 37 4.20 -3.06 41.26
CA GLU A 37 5.35 -3.29 40.38
C GLU A 37 5.32 -2.31 39.21
N GLY A 38 6.35 -1.44 39.11
CA GLY A 38 6.50 -0.48 38.02
C GLY A 38 6.99 -1.11 36.71
N PRO A 39 7.03 -0.36 35.59
CA PRO A 39 7.39 -0.86 34.26
C PRO A 39 8.80 -1.49 34.17
N GLU A 40 9.71 -1.13 35.07
CA GLU A 40 11.06 -1.71 35.16
C GLU A 40 11.04 -3.21 35.46
N THR A 41 10.07 -3.67 36.24
CA THR A 41 9.90 -5.08 36.59
C THR A 41 9.52 -5.92 35.36
N ALA A 42 8.59 -5.41 34.55
CA ALA A 42 8.21 -6.03 33.28
C ALA A 42 9.37 -6.07 32.28
N VAL A 43 10.18 -5.00 32.22
CA VAL A 43 11.40 -4.97 31.40
C VAL A 43 12.36 -6.09 31.83
N SER A 44 12.63 -6.21 33.14
CA SER A 44 13.49 -7.27 33.68
C SER A 44 12.95 -8.68 33.38
N ALA A 45 11.64 -8.88 33.53
CA ALA A 45 10.99 -10.16 33.22
C ALA A 45 11.12 -10.52 31.73
N LEU A 46 10.91 -9.59 30.81
CA LEU A 46 11.08 -9.80 29.37
C LEU A 46 12.54 -10.10 29.00
N MET A 47 13.49 -9.36 29.56
CA MET A 47 14.92 -9.61 29.36
C MET A 47 15.29 -11.03 29.81
N LYS A 48 14.84 -11.46 30.99
CA LYS A 48 15.15 -12.78 31.54
C LYS A 48 14.51 -13.92 30.75
N THR A 49 13.22 -13.81 30.42
CA THR A 49 12.46 -14.87 29.75
C THR A 49 12.89 -15.05 28.30
N LEU A 50 13.01 -13.93 27.58
CA LEU A 50 13.24 -13.93 26.14
C LEU A 50 14.71 -13.70 25.78
N ASP A 51 15.59 -13.33 26.70
CA ASP A 51 17.00 -13.02 26.39
C ASP A 51 17.08 -11.96 25.27
N VAL A 52 16.47 -10.82 25.56
CA VAL A 52 16.41 -9.62 24.71
C VAL A 52 17.13 -8.47 25.41
N THR A 53 17.62 -7.50 24.63
CA THR A 53 18.27 -6.32 25.19
C THR A 53 17.29 -5.47 25.99
N ASN A 54 17.83 -4.75 26.96
CA ASN A 54 17.07 -3.81 27.78
C ASN A 54 16.33 -2.76 26.93
N GLU A 55 16.99 -2.22 25.90
CA GLU A 55 16.40 -1.26 24.95
C GLU A 55 15.17 -1.85 24.23
N ASN A 56 15.27 -3.09 23.73
CA ASN A 56 14.16 -3.76 23.06
C ASN A 56 12.99 -4.01 24.02
N ALA A 57 13.26 -4.47 25.25
CA ALA A 57 12.24 -4.69 26.26
C ALA A 57 11.56 -3.37 26.67
N MET A 58 12.32 -2.30 26.92
CA MET A 58 11.77 -0.97 27.21
C MET A 58 10.84 -0.47 26.10
N LYS A 59 11.26 -0.63 24.83
CA LYS A 59 10.46 -0.23 23.67
C LYS A 59 9.11 -0.93 23.64
N ILE A 60 9.08 -2.24 23.92
CA ILE A 60 7.83 -3.02 23.97
C ILE A 60 6.95 -2.61 25.14
N VAL A 61 7.48 -2.49 26.36
CA VAL A 61 6.71 -2.08 27.54
C VAL A 61 6.09 -0.70 27.34
N LYS A 62 6.84 0.24 26.73
CA LYS A 62 6.32 1.57 26.38
C LYS A 62 5.24 1.52 25.31
N GLN A 63 5.37 0.62 24.32
CA GLN A 63 4.40 0.47 23.24
C GLN A 63 3.10 -0.21 23.73
N TRP A 64 3.19 -1.11 24.71
CA TRP A 64 2.09 -1.94 25.19
C TRP A 64 1.90 -1.74 26.70
N ALA A 65 1.10 -0.74 27.07
CA ALA A 65 0.93 -0.29 28.45
C ALA A 65 0.41 -1.38 29.43
N ILE A 66 -0.13 -2.48 28.91
CA ILE A 66 -0.57 -3.63 29.73
C ILE A 66 0.59 -4.26 30.50
N PHE A 67 1.82 -4.19 30.01
CA PHE A 67 2.99 -4.67 30.75
C PHE A 67 3.21 -3.92 32.07
N SER A 68 2.81 -2.65 32.16
CA SER A 68 2.87 -1.88 33.40
C SER A 68 1.82 -2.33 34.44
N LEU A 69 0.88 -3.19 34.06
CA LEU A 69 -0.18 -3.72 34.93
C LEU A 69 0.02 -5.20 35.28
N LEU A 70 1.03 -5.85 34.69
CA LEU A 70 1.33 -7.26 34.90
C LEU A 70 2.51 -7.38 35.88
N SER A 71 2.42 -8.30 36.83
CA SER A 71 3.57 -8.66 37.64
C SER A 71 4.61 -9.40 36.81
N SER A 72 5.86 -9.37 37.28
CA SER A 72 6.96 -10.14 36.68
C SER A 72 6.62 -11.63 36.63
N THR A 73 5.96 -12.14 37.67
CA THR A 73 5.51 -13.54 37.77
C THR A 73 4.45 -13.88 36.72
N ALA A 74 3.53 -12.96 36.41
CA ALA A 74 2.52 -13.18 35.38
C ALA A 74 3.16 -13.25 33.98
N ILE A 75 4.16 -12.40 33.70
CA ILE A 75 4.88 -12.41 32.41
C ILE A 75 5.64 -13.73 32.23
N ILE A 76 6.35 -14.20 33.27
CA ILE A 76 7.06 -15.48 33.25
C ILE A 76 6.07 -16.63 33.04
N HIS A 77 4.98 -16.66 33.81
CA HIS A 77 3.95 -17.68 33.68
C HIS A 77 3.30 -17.68 32.28
N ASN A 78 3.13 -16.50 31.67
CA ASN A 78 2.63 -16.40 30.30
C ASN A 78 3.61 -16.93 29.25
N ASP A 79 4.93 -16.76 29.44
CA ASP A 79 5.97 -17.37 28.59
C ASP A 79 5.91 -18.89 28.69
N ASP A 80 5.82 -19.43 29.90
CA ASP A 80 5.69 -20.87 30.14
C ASP A 80 4.44 -21.43 29.44
N LEU A 81 3.28 -20.78 29.57
CA LEU A 81 2.05 -21.22 28.90
C LEU A 81 2.16 -21.24 27.37
N LEU A 82 2.78 -20.22 26.77
CA LEU A 82 2.96 -20.20 25.32
C LEU A 82 3.93 -21.28 24.86
N ARG A 83 5.00 -21.55 25.63
CA ARG A 83 5.96 -22.62 25.33
C ARG A 83 5.35 -24.01 25.50
N GLU A 84 4.56 -24.23 26.55
CA GLU A 84 3.77 -25.47 26.73
C GLU A 84 2.81 -25.71 25.56
N ALA A 85 2.25 -24.64 25.00
CA ALA A 85 1.41 -24.69 23.81
C ALA A 85 2.20 -24.86 22.49
N GLY A 86 3.53 -24.93 22.53
CA GLY A 86 4.40 -25.18 21.40
C GLY A 86 5.05 -23.95 20.77
N ALA A 87 4.95 -22.76 21.38
CA ALA A 87 5.58 -21.56 20.86
C ALA A 87 7.09 -21.56 21.09
N ASN A 88 7.85 -21.28 20.03
CA ASN A 88 9.30 -21.23 20.10
C ASN A 88 9.76 -19.90 20.67
N LYS A 89 10.88 -19.92 21.43
CA LYS A 89 11.47 -18.70 22.01
C LYS A 89 11.77 -17.63 20.95
N SER A 90 12.20 -18.02 19.75
CA SER A 90 12.44 -17.11 18.62
C SER A 90 11.16 -16.39 18.16
N THR A 91 10.05 -17.11 18.08
CA THR A 91 8.73 -16.55 17.76
C THR A 91 8.30 -15.53 18.80
N LEU A 92 8.44 -15.87 20.08
CA LEU A 92 8.07 -14.99 21.20
C LEU A 92 8.96 -13.74 21.27
N ARG A 93 10.26 -13.85 20.96
CA ARG A 93 11.16 -12.69 20.82
C ARG A 93 10.67 -11.69 19.77
N GLN A 94 10.14 -12.18 18.65
CA GLN A 94 9.61 -11.32 17.58
C GLN A 94 8.21 -10.79 17.89
N ASN A 95 7.46 -11.47 18.77
CA ASN A 95 6.06 -11.20 19.07
C ASN A 95 5.83 -11.01 20.58
N MET A 96 6.70 -10.22 21.23
CA MET A 96 6.71 -10.04 22.69
C MET A 96 5.36 -9.58 23.25
N PHE A 97 4.56 -8.87 22.45
CA PHE A 97 3.21 -8.45 22.82
C PHE A 97 2.30 -9.60 23.27
N ALA A 98 2.55 -10.83 22.82
CA ALA A 98 1.76 -12.01 23.19
C ALA A 98 1.85 -12.34 24.69
N LEU A 99 2.92 -11.91 25.37
CA LEU A 99 3.08 -12.04 26.82
C LEU A 99 2.28 -10.98 27.60
N GLY A 100 1.87 -9.90 26.93
CA GLY A 100 1.15 -8.76 27.50
C GLY A 100 -0.35 -9.00 27.58
N GLU A 101 -0.77 -10.07 28.25
CA GLU A 101 -2.18 -10.44 28.41
C GLU A 101 -2.41 -11.00 29.84
N THR A 102 -3.64 -10.96 30.36
CA THR A 102 -3.90 -11.68 31.61
C THR A 102 -3.78 -13.18 31.41
N THR A 103 -3.24 -13.92 32.38
CA THR A 103 -3.06 -15.37 32.28
C THR A 103 -4.36 -16.11 31.92
N SER A 104 -5.51 -15.67 32.45
CA SER A 104 -6.83 -16.24 32.11
C SER A 104 -7.21 -16.01 30.64
N ASN A 105 -7.00 -14.80 30.12
CA ASN A 105 -7.29 -14.49 28.72
C ASN A 105 -6.33 -15.21 27.78
N LEU A 106 -5.05 -15.31 28.15
CA LEU A 106 -4.04 -15.99 27.35
C LEU A 106 -4.39 -17.47 27.16
N ARG A 107 -4.79 -18.19 28.22
CA ARG A 107 -5.26 -19.58 28.12
C ARG A 107 -6.44 -19.71 27.14
N LYS A 108 -7.45 -18.84 27.26
CA LYS A 108 -8.60 -18.82 26.34
C LYS A 108 -8.19 -18.55 24.89
N LYS A 109 -7.17 -17.73 24.67
CA LYS A 109 -6.64 -17.47 23.32
C LYS A 109 -5.90 -18.67 22.75
N ILE A 110 -5.07 -19.33 23.56
CA ILE A 110 -4.38 -20.57 23.18
C ILE A 110 -5.39 -21.65 22.79
N GLU A 111 -6.42 -21.88 23.62
CA GLU A 111 -7.50 -22.83 23.33
C GLU A 111 -8.21 -22.51 22.00
N ALA A 112 -8.48 -21.23 21.73
CA ALA A 112 -9.10 -20.81 20.48
C ALA A 112 -8.19 -21.09 19.26
N ILE A 113 -6.88 -20.82 19.34
CA ILE A 113 -5.92 -21.16 18.27
C ILE A 113 -5.84 -22.67 18.02
N GLN A 114 -5.77 -23.46 19.09
CA GLN A 114 -5.75 -24.92 18.98
C GLN A 114 -7.03 -25.43 18.30
N SER A 115 -8.19 -24.84 18.62
CA SER A 115 -9.47 -25.17 17.96
C SER A 115 -9.50 -24.80 16.48
N ILE A 116 -8.85 -23.70 16.07
CA ILE A 116 -8.70 -23.29 14.65
C ILE A 116 -7.77 -24.24 13.87
N ASP A 117 -6.92 -25.00 14.58
CA ASP A 117 -5.95 -25.94 14.00
C ASP A 117 -4.89 -25.25 13.12
N ILE A 118 -4.21 -24.26 13.72
CA ILE A 118 -3.03 -23.57 13.15
C ILE A 118 -1.88 -23.70 14.15
N ASP A 119 -0.66 -23.97 13.66
CA ASP A 119 0.55 -23.92 14.48
C ASP A 119 0.63 -22.57 15.21
N ILE A 120 0.80 -22.61 16.52
CA ILE A 120 0.90 -21.42 17.37
C ILE A 120 2.00 -20.46 16.91
N ASN A 121 3.09 -20.99 16.33
CA ASN A 121 4.18 -20.18 15.81
C ASN A 121 3.75 -19.32 14.62
N SER A 122 2.88 -19.86 13.76
CA SER A 122 2.29 -19.12 12.64
C SER A 122 1.08 -18.26 13.07
N ALA A 123 0.37 -18.68 14.10
CA ALA A 123 -0.85 -18.01 14.57
C ALA A 123 -0.60 -16.84 15.53
N ILE A 124 0.62 -16.68 16.06
CA ILE A 124 0.93 -15.65 17.07
C ILE A 124 0.48 -14.22 16.69
N PRO A 125 0.47 -13.77 15.41
CA PRO A 125 -0.07 -12.45 15.08
C PRO A 125 -1.54 -12.27 15.46
N LEU A 126 -2.33 -13.36 15.45
CA LEU A 126 -3.74 -13.34 15.83
C LEU A 126 -3.96 -13.11 17.32
N PHE A 127 -2.94 -13.24 18.18
CA PHE A 127 -3.06 -12.93 19.62
C PHE A 127 -3.33 -11.44 19.88
N GLN A 128 -3.14 -10.57 18.88
CA GLN A 128 -3.54 -9.16 18.93
C GLN A 128 -5.06 -8.96 18.79
N LEU A 129 -5.83 -10.00 18.41
CA LEU A 129 -7.28 -9.99 18.51
C LEU A 129 -7.73 -10.04 19.98
N THR A 130 -8.92 -9.55 20.27
CA THR A 130 -9.51 -9.79 21.60
C THR A 130 -9.83 -11.27 21.78
N THR A 131 -9.94 -11.73 23.03
CA THR A 131 -10.33 -13.12 23.32
C THR A 131 -11.66 -13.49 22.65
N ASP A 132 -12.63 -12.57 22.63
CA ASP A 132 -13.94 -12.80 22.01
C ASP A 132 -13.87 -12.85 20.48
N GLU A 133 -13.06 -11.98 19.86
CA GLU A 133 -12.81 -12.01 18.42
C GLU A 133 -12.19 -13.35 18.00
N LEU A 134 -11.24 -13.86 18.78
CA LEU A 134 -10.56 -15.12 18.49
C LEU A 134 -11.46 -16.33 18.72
N LYS A 135 -12.24 -16.35 19.81
CA LYS A 135 -13.27 -17.38 20.05
C LYS A 135 -14.32 -17.40 18.96
N LYS A 136 -14.78 -16.23 18.53
CA LYS A 136 -15.71 -16.12 17.39
C LYS A 136 -15.08 -16.69 16.12
N PHE A 137 -13.81 -16.38 15.86
CA PHE A 137 -13.11 -16.93 14.71
C PHE A 137 -12.95 -18.45 14.79
N ALA A 138 -12.67 -19.02 15.97
CA ALA A 138 -12.64 -20.47 16.18
C ALA A 138 -13.99 -21.12 15.89
N PHE A 139 -15.08 -20.55 16.41
CA PHE A 139 -16.44 -21.02 16.13
C PHE A 139 -16.78 -20.98 14.63
N ILE A 140 -16.44 -19.87 13.95
CA ILE A 140 -16.63 -19.75 12.49
C ILE A 140 -15.80 -20.79 11.75
N THR A 141 -14.55 -21.02 12.17
CA THR A 141 -13.67 -22.02 11.55
C THR A 141 -14.27 -23.41 11.63
N GLU A 142 -14.87 -23.79 12.77
CA GLU A 142 -15.58 -25.06 12.91
C GLU A 142 -16.73 -25.18 11.90
N CYS A 143 -17.51 -24.10 11.73
CA CYS A 143 -18.58 -24.08 10.72
C CYS A 143 -18.04 -24.20 9.29
N ASP A 144 -16.89 -23.58 9.01
CA ASP A 144 -16.26 -23.57 7.69
C ASP A 144 -15.80 -24.96 7.23
N ARG A 145 -15.46 -25.86 8.16
CA ARG A 145 -14.89 -27.21 7.86
C ARG A 145 -15.78 -28.05 6.95
N LYS A 146 -17.10 -27.82 6.98
CA LYS A 146 -18.05 -28.52 6.09
C LYS A 146 -17.81 -28.20 4.61
N GLU A 147 -17.36 -26.98 4.32
CA GLU A 147 -17.11 -26.49 2.97
C GLU A 147 -15.63 -26.62 2.57
N LEU A 148 -14.72 -26.68 3.55
CA LEU A 148 -13.27 -26.82 3.36
C LEU A 148 -12.81 -28.28 3.43
N THR A 149 -13.16 -29.09 2.45
CA THR A 149 -12.88 -30.54 2.47
C THR A 149 -11.38 -30.90 2.43
N GLN A 150 -10.53 -30.02 1.90
CA GLN A 150 -9.09 -30.25 1.74
C GLN A 150 -8.22 -29.41 2.68
N HIS A 151 -8.83 -28.56 3.52
CA HIS A 151 -8.11 -27.58 4.31
C HIS A 151 -8.71 -27.46 5.71
N LYS A 152 -7.84 -27.36 6.73
CA LYS A 152 -8.26 -27.33 8.13
C LYS A 152 -9.02 -26.07 8.52
N ASN A 153 -8.70 -24.95 7.87
CA ASN A 153 -9.29 -23.63 8.11
C ASN A 153 -9.09 -22.68 6.91
N ARG A 154 -9.80 -21.55 6.92
CA ARG A 154 -9.76 -20.57 5.83
C ARG A 154 -8.38 -19.95 5.57
N ILE A 155 -7.53 -19.85 6.59
CA ILE A 155 -6.16 -19.29 6.44
C ILE A 155 -5.31 -20.30 5.67
N SER A 156 -5.37 -21.59 6.01
CA SER A 156 -4.69 -22.66 5.28
C SER A 156 -5.17 -22.77 3.83
N TYR A 157 -6.49 -22.60 3.59
CA TYR A 157 -7.04 -22.54 2.24
C TYR A 157 -6.42 -21.40 1.41
N LEU A 158 -6.41 -20.17 1.94
CA LEU A 158 -5.86 -19.02 1.23
C LEU A 158 -4.33 -19.05 1.12
N SER A 159 -3.64 -19.64 2.10
CA SER A 159 -2.20 -19.90 2.04
C SER A 159 -1.86 -20.75 0.83
N HIS A 160 -2.59 -21.86 0.65
CA HIS A 160 -2.44 -22.74 -0.50
C HIS A 160 -2.79 -22.02 -1.81
N ARG A 161 -3.94 -21.34 -1.88
CA ARG A 161 -4.40 -20.67 -3.12
C ARG A 161 -3.50 -19.52 -3.56
N PHE A 162 -2.93 -18.78 -2.61
CA PHE A 162 -2.10 -17.63 -2.94
C PHE A 162 -0.61 -17.93 -2.98
N ASN A 163 -0.19 -19.12 -2.52
CA ASN A 163 1.21 -19.43 -2.22
C ASN A 163 1.82 -18.39 -1.24
N TYR A 164 1.11 -18.15 -0.15
CA TYR A 164 1.53 -17.24 0.93
C TYR A 164 1.78 -18.02 2.20
N ASP A 165 2.76 -17.59 2.97
CA ASP A 165 3.03 -18.15 4.29
C ASP A 165 1.87 -17.87 5.27
N ILE A 166 1.59 -18.84 6.14
CA ILE A 166 0.47 -18.77 7.10
C ILE A 166 0.69 -17.63 8.10
N TYR A 167 1.93 -17.42 8.59
CA TYR A 167 2.23 -16.33 9.51
C TYR A 167 1.92 -14.97 8.86
N GLN A 168 2.36 -14.77 7.61
CA GLN A 168 2.05 -13.56 6.86
C GLN A 168 0.55 -13.33 6.69
N LEU A 169 -0.22 -14.38 6.37
CA LEU A 169 -1.67 -14.27 6.27
C LEU A 169 -2.34 -13.97 7.61
N CYS A 170 -1.87 -14.53 8.72
CA CYS A 170 -2.31 -14.18 10.06
C CYS A 170 -2.10 -12.68 10.36
N GLU A 171 -0.93 -12.12 10.03
CA GLU A 171 -0.66 -10.68 10.18
C GLU A 171 -1.60 -9.81 9.32
N ILE A 172 -1.89 -10.25 8.10
CA ILE A 172 -2.80 -9.56 7.19
C ILE A 172 -4.24 -9.64 7.74
N PHE A 173 -4.66 -10.80 8.23
CA PHE A 173 -6.02 -11.05 8.71
C PHE A 173 -6.34 -10.28 9.99
N TYR A 174 -5.37 -10.16 10.89
CA TYR A 174 -5.47 -9.27 12.04
C TYR A 174 -5.77 -7.82 11.63
N ARG A 175 -5.09 -7.33 10.57
CA ARG A 175 -5.31 -5.97 10.02
C ARG A 175 -6.63 -5.85 9.25
N HIS A 176 -7.12 -6.94 8.68
CA HIS A 176 -8.33 -7.01 7.87
C HIS A 176 -9.39 -7.95 8.48
N LYS A 177 -9.77 -7.71 9.74
CA LYS A 177 -10.64 -8.61 10.55
C LYS A 177 -11.94 -9.06 9.88
N PHE A 178 -12.47 -8.30 8.91
CA PHE A 178 -13.66 -8.73 8.15
C PHE A 178 -13.42 -10.06 7.42
N MET A 179 -12.17 -10.36 7.03
CA MET A 179 -11.78 -11.62 6.41
C MET A 179 -12.02 -12.85 7.30
N LEU A 180 -11.99 -12.66 8.62
CA LEU A 180 -12.30 -13.71 9.60
C LEU A 180 -13.80 -14.05 9.64
N ASN A 181 -14.65 -13.20 9.05
CA ASN A 181 -16.10 -13.28 9.18
C ASN A 181 -16.84 -13.46 7.84
N ILE A 182 -16.15 -13.35 6.69
CA ILE A 182 -16.79 -13.60 5.39
C ILE A 182 -17.33 -15.04 5.36
N PRO A 183 -18.57 -15.27 4.87
CA PRO A 183 -19.07 -16.63 4.66
C PRO A 183 -18.14 -17.44 3.77
N ILE A 184 -17.75 -18.65 4.18
CA ILE A 184 -16.71 -19.41 3.51
C ILE A 184 -17.03 -19.70 2.04
N VAL A 185 -18.29 -20.01 1.71
CA VAL A 185 -18.73 -20.22 0.33
C VAL A 185 -18.47 -18.99 -0.54
N LYS A 186 -18.71 -17.78 -0.01
CA LYS A 186 -18.40 -16.53 -0.71
C LYS A 186 -16.89 -16.36 -0.87
N LEU A 187 -16.13 -16.62 0.19
CA LEU A 187 -14.66 -16.52 0.16
C LEU A 187 -14.07 -17.45 -0.89
N ILE A 188 -14.50 -18.71 -0.96
CA ILE A 188 -14.07 -19.68 -1.98
C ILE A 188 -14.43 -19.16 -3.37
N LYS A 189 -15.72 -18.88 -3.64
CA LYS A 189 -16.17 -18.45 -4.97
C LYS A 189 -15.45 -17.19 -5.47
N VAL A 190 -15.25 -16.20 -4.61
CA VAL A 190 -14.51 -14.97 -4.97
C VAL A 190 -13.03 -15.29 -5.22
N THR A 191 -12.40 -16.13 -4.40
CA THR A 191 -10.99 -16.51 -4.58
C THR A 191 -10.78 -17.20 -5.92
N GLU A 192 -11.56 -18.26 -6.19
CA GLU A 192 -11.45 -19.05 -7.42
C GLU A 192 -11.68 -18.19 -8.66
N PHE A 193 -12.71 -17.35 -8.63
CA PHE A 193 -12.99 -16.45 -9.75
C PHE A 193 -11.82 -15.48 -9.98
N LEU A 194 -11.30 -14.84 -8.93
CA LEU A 194 -10.23 -13.85 -9.08
C LEU A 194 -8.91 -14.46 -9.57
N THR A 195 -8.54 -15.65 -9.11
CA THR A 195 -7.27 -16.31 -9.50
C THR A 195 -7.38 -17.10 -10.81
N GLY A 196 -8.58 -17.55 -11.17
CA GLY A 196 -8.87 -18.22 -12.44
C GLY A 196 -9.29 -17.23 -13.51
N GLU A 197 -10.59 -17.18 -13.81
CA GLU A 197 -11.17 -16.39 -14.91
C GLU A 197 -10.89 -14.88 -14.84
N GLY A 198 -10.83 -14.32 -13.63
CA GLY A 198 -10.53 -12.92 -13.40
C GLY A 198 -9.06 -12.54 -13.67
N GLY A 199 -8.15 -13.52 -13.70
CA GLY A 199 -6.75 -13.33 -14.05
C GLY A 199 -5.95 -12.41 -13.12
N LEU A 200 -6.41 -12.18 -11.88
CA LEU A 200 -5.65 -11.41 -10.90
C LEU A 200 -4.53 -12.25 -10.29
N LEU A 201 -3.32 -11.68 -10.26
CA LEU A 201 -2.22 -12.27 -9.50
C LEU A 201 -2.53 -12.29 -8.00
N SER A 202 -2.21 -13.40 -7.32
CA SER A 202 -2.37 -13.58 -5.88
C SER A 202 -1.80 -12.43 -5.06
N LYS A 203 -0.61 -11.93 -5.43
CA LYS A 203 0.01 -10.77 -4.78
C LYS A 203 -0.83 -9.50 -4.83
N HIS A 204 -1.61 -9.28 -5.89
CA HIS A 204 -2.49 -8.12 -5.98
C HIS A 204 -3.74 -8.31 -5.11
N ILE A 205 -4.28 -9.53 -5.06
CA ILE A 205 -5.44 -9.88 -4.23
C ILE A 205 -5.11 -9.69 -2.74
N VAL A 206 -4.01 -10.28 -2.27
CA VAL A 206 -3.59 -10.21 -0.87
C VAL A 206 -3.33 -8.77 -0.40
N ASN A 207 -2.86 -7.91 -1.30
CA ASN A 207 -2.63 -6.49 -1.01
C ASN A 207 -3.92 -5.63 -1.00
N ASP A 208 -5.05 -6.13 -1.49
CA ASP A 208 -6.32 -5.40 -1.53
C ASP A 208 -7.51 -6.35 -1.24
N LEU A 209 -7.56 -6.86 0.00
CA LEU A 209 -8.61 -7.78 0.43
C LEU A 209 -10.02 -7.17 0.45
N PHE A 210 -10.17 -5.85 0.30
CA PHE A 210 -11.49 -5.22 0.22
C PHE A 210 -12.30 -5.68 -0.99
N ILE A 211 -11.66 -6.28 -2.01
CA ILE A 211 -12.34 -6.92 -3.13
C ILE A 211 -13.32 -8.02 -2.69
N TYR A 212 -13.07 -8.68 -1.56
CA TYR A 212 -13.99 -9.70 -1.01
C TYR A 212 -15.32 -9.15 -0.49
N ARG A 213 -15.48 -7.83 -0.41
CA ARG A 213 -16.76 -7.22 -0.05
C ARG A 213 -17.78 -7.33 -1.18
N TYR A 214 -17.33 -7.46 -2.42
CA TYR A 214 -18.20 -7.53 -3.59
C TYR A 214 -18.69 -8.96 -3.86
N SER A 215 -19.78 -9.11 -4.61
CA SER A 215 -20.27 -10.40 -5.11
C SER A 215 -19.50 -10.79 -6.36
N VAL A 216 -19.39 -12.11 -6.64
CA VAL A 216 -18.72 -12.61 -7.85
C VAL A 216 -19.29 -11.98 -9.11
N SER A 217 -20.63 -11.92 -9.25
CA SER A 217 -21.29 -11.29 -10.40
C SER A 217 -20.87 -9.83 -10.61
N ARG A 218 -20.74 -9.03 -9.54
CA ARG A 218 -20.27 -7.64 -9.66
C ARG A 218 -18.79 -7.53 -10.03
N ILE A 219 -17.96 -8.44 -9.53
CA ILE A 219 -16.54 -8.51 -9.88
C ILE A 219 -16.41 -8.86 -11.38
N GLU A 220 -17.15 -9.88 -11.81
CA GLU A 220 -17.18 -10.36 -13.19
C GLU A 220 -17.63 -9.30 -14.18
N GLU A 221 -18.75 -8.61 -13.90
CA GLU A 221 -19.27 -7.51 -14.70
C GLU A 221 -18.18 -6.45 -14.95
N ARG A 222 -17.46 -6.05 -13.89
CA ARG A 222 -16.43 -5.01 -13.95
C ARG A 222 -15.20 -5.45 -14.72
N ILE A 223 -14.77 -6.70 -14.54
CA ILE A 223 -13.64 -7.26 -15.28
C ILE A 223 -13.98 -7.34 -16.77
N LYS A 224 -15.16 -7.86 -17.13
CA LYS A 224 -15.64 -7.93 -18.52
C LYS A 224 -15.74 -6.54 -19.13
N HIS A 225 -16.27 -5.57 -18.38
CA HIS A 225 -16.36 -4.18 -18.83
C HIS A 225 -14.97 -3.57 -19.07
N ALA A 226 -14.03 -3.77 -18.14
CA ALA A 226 -12.65 -3.31 -18.28
C ALA A 226 -11.97 -3.90 -19.53
N GLN A 227 -12.13 -5.19 -19.77
CA GLN A 227 -11.62 -5.86 -20.96
C GLN A 227 -12.24 -5.28 -22.25
N LYS A 228 -13.56 -5.02 -22.24
CA LYS A 228 -14.26 -4.43 -23.39
C LYS A 228 -13.74 -3.05 -23.76
N VAL A 229 -13.34 -2.23 -22.79
CA VAL A 229 -12.77 -0.90 -23.03
C VAL A 229 -11.25 -0.91 -23.26
N GLY A 230 -10.65 -2.10 -23.44
CA GLY A 230 -9.24 -2.26 -23.82
C GLY A 230 -8.25 -2.32 -22.65
N ILE A 231 -8.71 -2.47 -21.40
CA ILE A 231 -7.82 -2.68 -20.26
C ILE A 231 -7.39 -4.15 -20.22
N SER A 232 -6.15 -4.41 -20.63
CA SER A 232 -5.59 -5.77 -20.69
C SER A 232 -5.17 -6.33 -19.33
N THR A 233 -4.64 -5.47 -18.45
CA THR A 233 -4.12 -5.90 -17.15
C THR A 233 -5.11 -5.59 -16.03
N ILE A 234 -5.73 -6.64 -15.48
CA ILE A 234 -6.69 -6.48 -14.40
C ILE A 234 -5.99 -6.26 -13.05
N LYS A 235 -6.46 -5.24 -12.32
CA LYS A 235 -5.94 -4.84 -11.01
C LYS A 235 -7.10 -4.69 -10.01
N PRO A 236 -6.85 -4.81 -8.69
CA PRO A 236 -7.92 -4.76 -7.68
C PRO A 236 -8.77 -3.48 -7.70
N TRP A 237 -8.21 -2.34 -8.11
CA TRP A 237 -8.97 -1.08 -8.18
C TRP A 237 -10.15 -1.16 -9.16
N ILE A 238 -10.04 -1.94 -10.25
CA ILE A 238 -11.11 -2.17 -11.24
C ILE A 238 -12.34 -2.78 -10.56
N VAL A 239 -12.10 -3.70 -9.62
CA VAL A 239 -13.17 -4.33 -8.84
C VAL A 239 -13.86 -3.32 -7.93
N ARG A 240 -13.16 -2.29 -7.46
CA ARG A 240 -13.66 -1.33 -6.46
C ARG A 240 -14.27 -0.06 -7.04
N CYS A 241 -13.83 0.40 -8.20
CA CYS A 241 -14.22 1.72 -8.77
C CYS A 241 -15.62 1.74 -9.40
N SER A 242 -16.10 2.85 -9.93
CA SER A 242 -17.35 2.85 -10.72
C SER A 242 -17.11 2.36 -12.16
N LEU A 243 -18.16 2.02 -12.92
CA LEU A 243 -18.01 1.75 -14.36
C LEU A 243 -17.54 3.01 -15.12
N GLU A 244 -18.03 4.19 -14.73
CA GLU A 244 -17.57 5.47 -15.27
C GLU A 244 -16.05 5.68 -15.12
N ASP A 245 -15.47 5.27 -13.97
CA ASP A 245 -14.02 5.32 -13.77
C ASP A 245 -13.27 4.39 -14.72
N ILE A 246 -13.83 3.22 -15.03
CA ILE A 246 -13.27 2.26 -16.00
C ILE A 246 -13.36 2.86 -17.40
N ASP A 247 -14.49 3.47 -17.76
CA ASP A 247 -14.69 4.14 -19.05
C ASP A 247 -13.71 5.30 -19.26
N LYS A 248 -13.45 6.10 -18.23
CA LYS A 248 -12.44 7.17 -18.27
C LYS A 248 -11.05 6.63 -18.61
N VAL A 249 -10.64 5.51 -18.00
CA VAL A 249 -9.37 4.86 -18.30
C VAL A 249 -9.37 4.26 -19.71
N GLY A 250 -10.46 3.61 -20.11
CA GLY A 250 -10.62 3.09 -21.46
C GLY A 250 -10.53 4.17 -22.55
N ALA A 251 -11.17 5.32 -22.32
CA ALA A 251 -11.07 6.48 -23.21
C ALA A 251 -9.63 7.00 -23.31
N GLN A 252 -8.90 7.06 -22.19
CA GLN A 252 -7.48 7.45 -22.20
C GLN A 252 -6.61 6.45 -22.99
N ILE A 253 -6.87 5.14 -22.88
CA ILE A 253 -6.18 4.12 -23.66
C ILE A 253 -6.50 4.28 -25.15
N SER A 254 -7.77 4.50 -25.50
CA SER A 254 -8.20 4.70 -26.88
C SER A 254 -7.53 5.93 -27.53
N ILE A 255 -7.52 7.06 -26.82
CA ILE A 255 -6.83 8.29 -27.24
C ILE A 255 -5.33 8.02 -27.42
N ARG A 256 -4.71 7.31 -26.46
CA ARG A 256 -3.31 6.94 -26.53
C ARG A 256 -3.00 6.10 -27.76
N ASN A 257 -3.80 5.07 -28.04
CA ASN A 257 -3.61 4.22 -29.20
C ASN A 257 -3.84 4.97 -30.52
N LYS A 258 -4.76 5.95 -30.53
CA LYS A 258 -4.99 6.82 -31.70
C LYS A 258 -3.79 7.74 -32.00
N ILE A 259 -3.11 8.23 -30.95
CA ILE A 259 -1.99 9.17 -31.10
C ILE A 259 -0.67 8.45 -31.35
N LEU A 260 -0.36 7.40 -30.59
CA LEU A 260 0.86 6.62 -30.76
C LEU A 260 0.78 5.70 -31.99
N GLY A 261 -0.40 5.18 -32.29
CA GLY A 261 -0.55 3.99 -33.11
C GLY A 261 -0.38 2.71 -32.26
N PRO A 262 -0.88 1.56 -32.73
CA PRO A 262 -0.93 0.33 -31.95
C PRO A 262 0.46 -0.29 -31.66
N GLU A 263 1.47 0.00 -32.48
CA GLU A 263 2.78 -0.64 -32.40
C GLU A 263 3.90 0.27 -31.89
N LYS A 264 3.66 1.58 -31.80
CA LYS A 264 4.71 2.52 -31.36
C LYS A 264 4.79 2.61 -29.85
N THR A 265 5.99 2.49 -29.34
CA THR A 265 6.33 2.77 -27.94
C THR A 265 6.32 4.27 -27.66
N LEU A 266 6.23 4.63 -26.38
CA LEU A 266 6.37 6.03 -25.97
C LEU A 266 7.75 6.60 -26.34
N VAL A 267 8.78 5.77 -26.29
CA VAL A 267 10.18 6.13 -26.59
C VAL A 267 10.31 6.54 -28.06
N GLU A 268 9.84 5.69 -28.97
CA GLU A 268 9.83 5.96 -30.41
C GLU A 268 9.01 7.21 -30.73
N PHE A 269 7.86 7.38 -30.09
CA PHE A 269 7.03 8.56 -30.28
C PHE A 269 7.75 9.86 -29.89
N ILE A 270 8.38 9.92 -28.71
CA ILE A 270 9.11 11.13 -28.28
C ILE A 270 10.30 11.39 -29.22
N SER A 271 11.01 10.33 -29.62
CA SER A 271 12.15 10.37 -30.54
C SER A 271 11.76 10.99 -31.88
N GLU A 272 10.64 10.57 -32.47
CA GLU A 272 10.11 11.13 -33.72
C GLU A 272 9.68 12.60 -33.56
N GLN A 273 9.01 12.94 -32.44
CA GLN A 273 8.52 14.30 -32.23
C GLN A 273 9.67 15.30 -32.09
N LEU A 274 10.77 14.92 -31.45
CA LEU A 274 11.94 15.78 -31.22
C LEU A 274 13.08 15.57 -32.22
N ASN A 275 12.94 14.64 -33.16
CA ASN A 275 13.96 14.24 -34.14
C ASN A 275 15.30 13.88 -33.47
N CYS A 276 15.25 13.00 -32.46
CA CYS A 276 16.41 12.54 -31.70
C CYS A 276 16.49 11.01 -31.62
N SER A 277 17.59 10.47 -31.11
CA SER A 277 17.77 9.02 -30.96
C SER A 277 16.88 8.44 -29.85
N THR A 278 16.47 7.17 -29.99
CA THR A 278 15.71 6.45 -28.95
C THR A 278 16.52 6.30 -27.66
N GLU A 279 17.84 6.19 -27.76
CA GLU A 279 18.77 6.11 -26.61
C GLU A 279 18.74 7.39 -25.77
N SER A 280 18.65 8.57 -26.41
CA SER A 280 18.52 9.85 -25.71
C SER A 280 17.21 9.94 -24.93
N VAL A 281 16.13 9.41 -25.50
CA VAL A 281 14.81 9.37 -24.84
C VAL A 281 14.81 8.37 -23.69
N ASP A 282 15.39 7.19 -23.87
CA ASP A 282 15.53 6.21 -22.80
C ASP A 282 16.35 6.76 -21.62
N ALA A 283 17.43 7.50 -21.90
CA ALA A 283 18.19 8.19 -20.87
C ALA A 283 17.34 9.23 -20.12
N LEU A 284 16.50 9.98 -20.85
CA LEU A 284 15.57 10.95 -20.26
C LEU A 284 14.51 10.28 -19.37
N ILE A 285 13.92 9.16 -19.81
CA ILE A 285 12.92 8.41 -19.02
C ILE A 285 13.57 7.77 -17.79
N LYS A 286 14.81 7.28 -17.89
CA LYS A 286 15.55 6.79 -16.71
C LYS A 286 15.80 7.91 -15.70
N LEU A 287 16.07 9.12 -16.18
CA LEU A 287 16.26 10.30 -15.35
C LEU A 287 14.94 10.74 -14.68
N ASP A 288 13.83 10.68 -15.42
CA ASP A 288 12.49 10.99 -14.90
C ASP A 288 11.44 9.95 -15.34
N PRO A 289 11.30 8.84 -14.57
CA PRO A 289 10.36 7.77 -14.91
C PRO A 289 8.90 8.21 -14.93
N SER A 290 8.58 9.37 -14.33
CA SER A 290 7.20 9.86 -14.30
C SER A 290 6.68 10.30 -15.67
N ILE A 291 7.57 10.48 -16.66
CA ILE A 291 7.23 10.77 -18.05
C ILE A 291 6.31 9.71 -18.65
N GLU A 292 6.49 8.44 -18.29
CA GLU A 292 5.66 7.34 -18.79
C GLU A 292 4.17 7.48 -18.43
N SER A 293 3.89 8.23 -17.36
CA SER A 293 2.55 8.44 -16.83
C SER A 293 1.87 9.73 -17.28
N ILE A 294 2.55 10.55 -18.09
CA ILE A 294 1.99 11.81 -18.61
C ILE A 294 0.85 11.51 -19.58
N ASN A 295 -0.20 12.34 -19.54
CA ASN A 295 -1.26 12.29 -20.54
C ASN A 295 -0.67 12.52 -21.94
N ILE A 296 -0.92 11.59 -22.85
CA ILE A 296 -0.32 11.58 -24.19
C ILE A 296 -0.69 12.80 -25.04
N GLU A 297 -1.89 13.39 -24.88
CA GLU A 297 -2.29 14.60 -25.59
C GLU A 297 -1.52 15.81 -25.07
N THR A 298 -1.40 15.93 -23.75
CA THR A 298 -0.59 16.97 -23.11
C THR A 298 0.86 16.88 -23.57
N LEU A 299 1.41 15.66 -23.57
CA LEU A 299 2.78 15.41 -24.02
C LEU A 299 2.96 15.77 -25.50
N LEU A 300 2.05 15.34 -26.38
CA LEU A 300 2.08 15.69 -27.80
C LEU A 300 2.11 17.21 -28.00
N LYS A 301 1.22 17.95 -27.33
CA LYS A 301 1.15 19.42 -27.43
C LYS A 301 2.45 20.07 -26.99
N LEU A 302 3.04 19.62 -25.88
CA LEU A 302 4.32 20.14 -25.39
C LEU A 302 5.46 19.84 -26.37
N LEU A 303 5.58 18.61 -26.86
CA LEU A 303 6.65 18.22 -27.77
C LEU A 303 6.55 18.97 -29.10
N GLN A 304 5.35 19.11 -29.67
CA GLN A 304 5.13 19.92 -30.87
C GLN A 304 5.49 21.39 -30.64
N PHE A 305 5.05 21.97 -29.52
CA PHE A 305 5.41 23.33 -29.15
C PHE A 305 6.93 23.50 -29.03
N TYR A 306 7.59 22.59 -28.32
CA TYR A 306 9.04 22.63 -28.13
C TYR A 306 9.80 22.51 -29.46
N ARG A 307 9.36 21.63 -30.35
CA ARG A 307 9.92 21.49 -31.69
C ARG A 307 9.76 22.78 -32.51
N ILE A 308 8.56 23.37 -32.52
CA ILE A 308 8.27 24.61 -33.29
C ILE A 308 9.13 25.77 -32.78
N CYS A 309 9.29 25.88 -31.47
CA CYS A 309 10.16 26.89 -30.85
C CYS A 309 11.66 26.55 -30.94
N GLY A 310 12.03 25.44 -31.60
CA GLY A 310 13.42 25.03 -31.83
C GLY A 310 14.15 24.54 -30.57
N TYR A 311 13.44 24.00 -29.58
CA TYR A 311 14.05 23.30 -28.44
C TYR A 311 14.46 21.89 -28.82
N THR A 312 15.59 21.47 -28.26
CA THR A 312 16.22 20.18 -28.51
C THR A 312 16.00 19.20 -27.34
N ILE A 313 16.33 17.92 -27.55
CA ILE A 313 16.28 16.94 -26.46
C ILE A 313 17.24 17.32 -25.32
N GLU A 314 18.38 17.95 -25.62
CA GLU A 314 19.34 18.43 -24.64
C GLU A 314 18.78 19.57 -23.78
N ASP A 315 17.95 20.43 -24.36
CA ASP A 315 17.24 21.48 -23.61
C ASP A 315 16.24 20.87 -22.62
N ILE A 316 15.51 19.83 -23.05
CA ILE A 316 14.57 19.08 -22.21
C ILE A 316 15.32 18.27 -21.15
N TYR A 317 16.46 17.68 -21.48
CA TYR A 317 17.29 16.93 -20.53
C TYR A 317 17.78 17.79 -19.37
N ARG A 318 18.09 19.07 -19.63
CA ARG A 318 18.43 20.05 -18.59
C ARG A 318 17.24 20.48 -17.74
N SER A 319 16.02 20.23 -18.20
CA SER A 319 14.79 20.59 -17.49
C SER A 319 13.65 19.60 -17.75
N PRO A 320 13.74 18.33 -17.29
CA PRO A 320 12.74 17.29 -17.61
C PRO A 320 11.33 17.65 -17.16
N ARG A 321 11.24 18.48 -16.11
CA ARG A 321 10.00 19.08 -15.60
C ARG A 321 9.17 19.79 -16.70
N ALA A 322 9.80 20.23 -17.78
CA ALA A 322 9.12 20.81 -18.94
C ALA A 322 8.01 19.93 -19.49
N LEU A 323 8.21 18.61 -19.50
CA LEU A 323 7.21 17.65 -19.99
C LEU A 323 5.99 17.53 -19.08
N HIS A 324 6.07 17.99 -17.83
CA HIS A 324 4.99 17.92 -16.83
C HIS A 324 4.18 19.21 -16.73
N CYS A 325 4.54 20.24 -17.48
CA CYS A 325 3.87 21.52 -17.41
C CYS A 325 2.55 21.52 -18.17
N ASP A 326 1.68 22.46 -17.81
CA ASP A 326 0.52 22.76 -18.63
C ASP A 326 0.97 23.44 -19.95
N PRO A 327 0.57 22.92 -21.14
CA PRO A 327 1.03 23.45 -22.42
C PRO A 327 0.70 24.93 -22.62
N GLU A 328 -0.49 25.36 -22.21
CA GLU A 328 -0.94 26.75 -22.37
C GLU A 328 -0.15 27.69 -21.45
N SER A 329 0.15 27.26 -20.23
CA SER A 329 0.99 28.03 -19.30
C SER A 329 2.40 28.25 -19.86
N VAL A 330 3.03 27.22 -20.43
CA VAL A 330 4.36 27.32 -21.04
C VAL A 330 4.33 28.23 -22.26
N LYS A 331 3.35 28.04 -23.14
CA LYS A 331 3.15 28.88 -24.34
C LYS A 331 2.94 30.35 -23.98
N THR A 332 2.07 30.63 -23.01
CA THR A 332 1.82 32.01 -22.53
C THR A 332 3.12 32.67 -22.06
N LYS A 333 3.92 31.98 -21.25
CA LYS A 333 5.22 32.51 -20.78
C LYS A 333 6.20 32.72 -21.93
N TYR A 334 6.23 31.82 -22.89
CA TYR A 334 7.07 31.96 -24.08
C TYR A 334 6.67 33.20 -24.87
N ASP A 335 5.39 33.36 -25.20
CA ASP A 335 4.88 34.49 -25.98
C ASP A 335 5.15 35.82 -25.26
N MET A 336 4.93 35.89 -23.94
CA MET A 336 5.26 37.06 -23.13
C MET A 336 6.75 37.42 -23.18
N PHE A 337 7.63 36.42 -23.20
CA PHE A 337 9.07 36.63 -23.30
C PHE A 337 9.44 37.14 -24.70
N MET A 338 8.95 36.47 -25.75
CA MET A 338 9.22 36.80 -27.15
C MET A 338 8.68 38.17 -27.58
N GLN A 339 7.65 38.70 -26.93
CA GLN A 339 7.20 40.09 -27.15
C GLN A 339 8.28 41.13 -26.88
N HIS A 340 9.28 40.79 -26.05
CA HIS A 340 10.32 41.70 -25.62
C HIS A 340 11.69 41.35 -26.22
N THR A 341 11.85 40.17 -26.82
CA THR A 341 13.13 39.69 -27.35
C THR A 341 12.98 38.83 -28.59
N SER A 342 14.00 38.84 -29.45
CA SER A 342 14.15 37.86 -30.53
C SER A 342 14.89 36.60 -30.08
N GLU A 343 15.47 36.59 -28.88
CA GLU A 343 16.20 35.45 -28.34
C GLU A 343 15.27 34.43 -27.66
N LYS A 344 15.41 33.16 -28.06
CA LYS A 344 14.67 32.04 -27.47
C LYS A 344 14.95 31.92 -25.96
N PRO A 345 13.93 31.92 -25.08
CA PRO A 345 14.13 31.75 -23.65
C PRO A 345 14.67 30.36 -23.30
N MET A 346 15.47 30.25 -22.24
CA MET A 346 15.85 28.95 -21.69
C MET A 346 14.63 28.20 -21.14
N LEU A 347 14.52 26.90 -21.43
CA LEU A 347 13.34 26.10 -21.05
C LEU A 347 13.08 26.10 -19.54
N PHE A 348 14.14 26.04 -18.73
CA PHE A 348 14.08 26.19 -17.26
C PHE A 348 13.28 27.41 -16.81
N LEU A 349 13.39 28.53 -17.54
CA LEU A 349 12.70 29.77 -17.20
C LEU A 349 11.19 29.62 -17.37
N LEU A 350 10.75 28.99 -18.46
CA LEU A 350 9.34 28.80 -18.77
C LEU A 350 8.64 27.88 -17.76
N VAL A 351 9.37 26.88 -17.26
CA VAL A 351 8.86 25.89 -16.30
C VAL A 351 8.98 26.33 -14.84
N SER A 352 9.58 27.50 -14.60
CA SER A 352 9.71 28.09 -13.28
C SER A 352 8.38 28.66 -12.76
N SER A 353 8.32 28.96 -11.46
CA SER A 353 7.14 29.61 -10.87
C SER A 353 6.92 31.01 -11.46
N ASN A 354 5.67 31.48 -11.47
CA ASN A 354 5.32 32.79 -12.02
C ASN A 354 6.16 33.92 -11.39
N LYS A 355 6.41 33.85 -10.07
CA LYS A 355 7.26 34.82 -9.36
C LYS A 355 8.67 34.89 -9.95
N ILE A 356 9.31 33.74 -10.20
CA ILE A 356 10.66 33.67 -10.76
C ILE A 356 10.65 34.15 -12.22
N PHE A 357 9.67 33.69 -13.00
CA PHE A 357 9.51 34.06 -14.40
C PHE A 357 9.39 35.59 -14.56
N TYR A 358 8.44 36.22 -13.88
CA TYR A 358 8.22 37.67 -13.99
C TYR A 358 9.41 38.48 -13.47
N SER A 359 10.03 38.06 -12.36
CA SER A 359 11.22 38.74 -11.83
C SER A 359 12.37 38.75 -12.85
N LYS A 360 12.61 37.62 -13.53
CA LYS A 360 13.64 37.52 -14.56
C LYS A 360 13.26 38.28 -15.84
N LEU A 361 11.99 38.25 -16.26
CA LEU A 361 11.51 39.04 -17.39
C LEU A 361 11.71 40.55 -17.16
N GLU A 362 11.36 41.05 -15.97
CA GLU A 362 11.55 42.46 -15.61
C GLU A 362 13.04 42.86 -15.51
N ALA A 363 13.88 41.99 -14.95
CA ALA A 363 15.32 42.21 -14.94
C ALA A 363 15.89 42.29 -16.36
N TRP A 364 15.39 41.46 -17.27
CA TRP A 364 15.78 41.46 -18.68
C TRP A 364 15.36 42.77 -19.38
N LYS A 365 14.10 43.20 -19.21
CA LYS A 365 13.61 44.49 -19.76
C LYS A 365 14.47 45.68 -19.31
N LYS A 366 14.81 45.72 -18.01
CA LYS A 366 15.67 46.78 -17.45
C LYS A 366 17.08 46.79 -18.02
N LYS A 367 17.61 45.62 -18.39
CA LYS A 367 18.96 45.49 -18.97
C LYS A 367 19.00 45.96 -20.43
N ASN A 368 17.93 45.73 -21.19
CA ASN A 368 17.89 46.07 -22.61
C ASN A 368 17.29 47.44 -22.93
N ASN A 369 16.53 48.06 -22.02
CA ASN A 369 16.16 49.48 -22.13
C ASN A 369 17.31 50.45 -21.73
N LYS A 370 18.47 49.93 -21.32
CA LYS A 370 19.67 50.70 -20.96
C LYS A 370 20.76 50.67 -22.04
N LYS A 371 20.49 50.03 -23.18
CA LYS A 371 21.25 50.13 -24.42
C LYS A 371 20.42 50.91 -25.42
#